data_AF-A0A803L926-F1
#
_entry.id   AF-A0A803L926-F1
#
_cell.length_a   1.000
_cell.length_b   1.000
_cell.length_c   1.000
_cell.angle_alpha   90.00
_cell.angle_beta   90.00
_cell.angle_gamma   90.00
#
_symmetry.space_group_name_H-M   'P 1'
#
loop_
_entity.id
_entity.type
_entity.pdbx_description
1 polymer ?
#
loop_
_entity_poly.entity_id
_entity_poly.type
_entity_poly.pdbx_seq_one_letter_code
_entity_poly.pdbx_strand_id
1 'polypeptide(L)'
;MSARSGGQSYEVTKREYAPYSEWKNWLWTSDEDIMLNGAFFNQSGDKTKKFAYTRQDVIKAKPGSYVKRLTRFAGALNCKEGEAC
;
A
#
# COMPACT_ATOMS: atom_id res chain seq x y z
N MET A 1 14.44 18.52 -20.36
CA MET A 1 13.85 18.17 -19.04
C MET A 1 14.98 17.64 -18.19
N SER A 2 15.53 18.47 -17.31
CA SER A 2 16.74 18.14 -16.55
C SER A 2 16.38 17.26 -15.37
N ALA A 3 16.98 16.05 -15.32
CA ALA A 3 16.84 15.12 -14.21
C ALA A 3 17.51 15.74 -12.98
N ARG A 4 16.70 16.05 -11.95
CA ARG A 4 17.23 16.51 -10.66
C ARG A 4 17.90 15.33 -9.97
N SER A 5 19.23 15.40 -9.85
CA SER A 5 20.05 14.51 -9.06
C SER A 5 19.81 14.75 -7.57
N GLY A 6 19.15 13.80 -6.88
CA GLY A 6 19.01 13.79 -5.43
C GLY A 6 17.86 12.93 -4.91
N GLY A 7 18.20 11.73 -4.40
CA GLY A 7 17.33 10.91 -3.53
C GLY A 7 16.27 10.07 -4.22
N GLN A 8 16.51 8.76 -4.25
CA GLN A 8 15.60 7.69 -4.66
C GLN A 8 14.45 7.48 -3.64
N SER A 9 13.81 8.56 -3.16
CA SER A 9 12.92 8.56 -1.99
C SER A 9 11.46 8.89 -2.29
N TYR A 10 11.08 9.02 -3.56
CA TYR A 10 9.70 9.31 -3.98
C TYR A 10 8.95 8.05 -4.44
N GLU A 11 9.67 6.98 -4.82
CA GLU A 11 9.04 5.71 -5.16
C GLU A 11 8.66 4.97 -3.87
N VAL A 12 7.37 4.69 -3.69
CA VAL A 12 6.84 3.94 -2.53
C VAL A 12 7.32 2.49 -2.55
N THR A 13 7.55 1.95 -3.75
CA THR A 13 7.94 0.55 -3.96
C THR A 13 9.45 0.37 -4.03
N LYS A 14 9.94 -0.71 -3.42
CA LYS A 14 11.34 -1.15 -3.56
C LYS A 14 11.37 -2.63 -3.94
N ARG A 15 12.00 -2.98 -5.07
CA ARG A 15 12.26 -4.38 -5.45
C ARG A 15 13.70 -4.72 -5.10
N GLU A 16 13.87 -5.52 -4.06
CA GLU A 16 15.18 -5.92 -3.57
C GLU A 16 15.72 -7.10 -4.35
N TYR A 17 16.96 -7.00 -4.81
CA TYR A 17 17.73 -8.10 -5.44
C TYR A 17 17.03 -8.82 -6.60
N ALA A 18 16.06 -8.16 -7.27
CA ALA A 18 15.30 -8.74 -8.36
C ALA A 18 15.50 -7.93 -9.65
N PRO A 19 15.92 -8.55 -10.77
CA PRO A 19 16.00 -7.87 -12.05
C PRO A 19 14.59 -7.58 -12.61
N TYR A 20 14.47 -6.57 -13.49
CA TYR A 20 13.20 -6.20 -14.13
C TYR A 20 12.50 -7.37 -14.81
N SER A 21 13.26 -8.27 -15.44
CA SER A 21 12.74 -9.47 -16.11
C SER A 21 11.91 -10.37 -15.19
N GLU A 22 12.20 -10.34 -13.89
CA GLU A 22 11.51 -11.11 -12.87
C GLU A 22 10.34 -10.30 -12.30
N TRP A 23 10.62 -9.15 -11.69
CA TRP A 23 9.61 -8.44 -10.92
C TRP A 23 8.52 -7.80 -11.77
N LYS A 24 8.74 -7.59 -13.07
CA LYS A 24 7.69 -7.07 -13.98
C LYS A 24 6.42 -7.93 -13.98
N ASN A 25 6.54 -9.21 -13.63
CA ASN A 25 5.43 -10.16 -13.57
C ASN A 25 4.79 -10.26 -12.18
N TRP A 26 5.39 -9.65 -11.14
CA TRP A 26 4.80 -9.62 -9.81
C TRP A 26 3.61 -8.67 -9.81
N LEU A 27 2.47 -9.14 -9.29
CA LEU A 27 1.26 -8.34 -9.20
C LEU A 27 1.37 -7.35 -8.04
N TRP A 28 1.93 -6.18 -8.33
CA TRP A 28 2.06 -5.05 -7.40
C TRP A 28 1.24 -3.90 -7.97
N THR A 29 0.11 -3.62 -7.34
CA THR A 29 -0.87 -2.62 -7.78
C THR A 29 -1.12 -1.61 -6.68
N SER A 30 -1.51 -0.41 -7.10
CA SER A 30 -1.98 0.66 -6.23
C SER A 30 -3.33 1.13 -6.78
N ASP A 31 -4.32 1.25 -5.89
CA ASP A 31 -5.71 1.56 -6.23
C ASP A 31 -6.30 2.50 -5.18
N GLU A 32 -6.91 3.59 -5.63
CA GLU A 32 -7.43 4.69 -4.80
C GLU A 32 -6.46 5.27 -3.72
N ASP A 33 -5.16 5.04 -3.86
CA ASP A 33 -4.14 5.58 -2.96
C ASP A 33 -3.90 7.08 -3.18
N ILE A 34 -3.59 7.80 -2.10
CA ILE A 34 -3.20 9.22 -2.18
C ILE A 34 -1.70 9.33 -2.03
N MET A 35 -1.04 9.86 -3.07
CA MET A 35 0.38 10.15 -3.07
C MET A 35 0.61 11.65 -2.86
N LEU A 36 1.39 12.01 -1.85
CA LEU A 36 1.72 13.40 -1.50
C LEU A 36 3.21 13.66 -1.72
N ASN A 37 3.58 14.94 -1.84
CA ASN A 37 4.99 15.36 -1.95
C ASN A 37 5.78 14.68 -3.10
N GLY A 38 5.11 14.40 -4.21
CA GLY A 38 5.72 13.77 -5.38
C GLY A 38 5.92 12.26 -5.25
N ALA A 39 5.38 11.62 -4.21
CA ALA A 39 5.39 10.17 -4.10
C ALA A 39 4.68 9.52 -5.29
N PHE A 40 5.11 8.31 -5.66
CA PHE A 40 4.45 7.51 -6.70
C PHE A 40 4.65 6.02 -6.45
N PHE A 41 3.74 5.22 -7.02
CA PHE A 41 3.80 3.77 -6.98
C PHE A 41 4.10 3.24 -8.39
N ASN A 42 5.20 2.51 -8.53
CA ASN A 42 5.55 1.85 -9.78
C ASN A 42 4.85 0.49 -9.81
N GLN A 43 3.84 0.33 -10.66
CA GLN A 43 2.99 -0.87 -10.70
C GLN A 43 3.52 -1.93 -11.67
N SER A 44 3.21 -3.20 -11.43
CA SER A 44 3.62 -4.34 -12.28
C SER A 44 2.62 -5.49 -12.25
N GLY A 45 2.82 -6.46 -13.15
CA GLY A 45 2.00 -7.66 -13.27
C GLY A 45 0.65 -7.45 -13.97
N ASP A 46 -0.05 -8.57 -14.16
CA ASP A 46 -1.35 -8.62 -14.83
C ASP A 46 -2.49 -8.29 -13.85
N LYS A 47 -3.07 -7.10 -14.02
CA LYS A 47 -4.20 -6.60 -13.21
C LYS A 47 -5.51 -7.37 -13.43
N THR A 48 -5.60 -8.21 -14.46
CA THR A 48 -6.79 -9.04 -14.72
C THR A 48 -6.82 -10.32 -13.90
N LYS A 49 -5.71 -10.66 -13.23
CA LYS A 49 -5.60 -11.83 -12.37
C LYS A 49 -6.63 -11.78 -11.27
N LYS A 50 -7.44 -12.83 -11.18
CA LYS A 50 -8.49 -12.97 -10.16
C LYS A 50 -7.98 -13.81 -9.00
N PHE A 51 -8.37 -13.43 -7.80
CA PHE A 51 -8.15 -14.21 -6.58
C PHE A 51 -9.45 -14.89 -6.18
N ALA A 52 -9.36 -16.12 -5.68
CA ALA A 52 -10.50 -16.89 -5.22
C ALA A 52 -10.88 -16.51 -3.77
N TYR A 53 -11.34 -15.28 -3.58
CA TYR A 53 -11.86 -14.81 -2.29
C TYR A 53 -13.39 -14.86 -2.29
N THR A 54 -13.97 -15.33 -1.19
CA THR A 54 -15.41 -15.23 -0.92
C THR A 54 -15.75 -13.88 -0.29
N ARG A 55 -17.04 -13.56 -0.21
CA ARG A 55 -17.50 -12.33 0.46
C ARG A 55 -17.14 -12.31 1.96
N GLN A 56 -17.03 -13.48 2.58
CA GLN A 56 -16.66 -13.64 3.97
C GLN A 56 -15.17 -13.40 4.22
N ASP A 57 -14.33 -13.49 3.18
CA ASP A 57 -12.88 -13.29 3.28
C ASP A 57 -12.46 -11.82 3.11
N VAL A 58 -13.36 -10.95 2.66
CA VAL A 58 -13.02 -9.58 2.24
C VAL A 58 -13.90 -8.51 2.87
N ILE A 59 -13.29 -7.35 3.07
CA ILE A 59 -13.97 -6.12 3.45
C ILE A 59 -13.80 -5.13 2.31
N LYS A 60 -14.84 -4.33 2.02
CA LYS A 60 -14.74 -3.28 1.00
C LYS A 60 -13.73 -2.22 1.44
N ALA A 61 -12.69 -2.01 0.64
CA ALA A 61 -11.70 -0.97 0.86
C ALA A 61 -12.33 0.43 0.81
N LYS A 62 -11.71 1.38 1.53
CA LYS A 62 -11.99 2.81 1.44
C LYS A 62 -10.81 3.50 0.74
N PRO A 63 -11.04 4.61 0.03
CA PRO A 63 -9.96 5.35 -0.63
C PRO A 63 -8.96 5.89 0.39
N GLY A 64 -7.74 6.20 -0.08
CA GLY A 64 -6.65 6.73 0.75
C GLY A 64 -7.01 7.99 1.55
N SER A 65 -8.01 8.76 1.12
CA SER A 65 -8.54 9.93 1.86
C SER A 65 -9.09 9.58 3.24
N TYR A 66 -9.49 8.33 3.48
CA TYR A 66 -10.04 7.86 4.74
C TYR A 66 -8.99 7.37 5.75
N VAL A 67 -7.72 7.27 5.36
CA VAL A 67 -6.65 6.68 6.20
C VAL A 67 -6.63 7.31 7.60
N LYS A 68 -6.65 8.66 7.69
CA LYS A 68 -6.66 9.37 8.98
C LYS A 68 -7.81 8.95 9.90
N ARG A 69 -8.99 8.65 9.35
CA ARG A 69 -10.15 8.23 10.14
C ARG A 69 -10.05 6.77 10.53
N LEU A 70 -9.57 5.91 9.62
CA LEU A 70 -9.47 4.47 9.85
C LEU A 70 -8.38 4.14 10.89
N THR A 71 -7.27 4.87 10.90
CA THR A 71 -6.13 4.60 11.78
C THR A 71 -6.11 5.44 13.06
N ARG A 72 -7.14 6.27 13.32
CA ARG A 72 -7.17 7.19 14.47
C ARG A 72 -7.08 6.51 15.84
N PHE A 73 -7.45 5.24 15.93
CA PHE A 73 -7.38 4.41 17.15
C PHE A 73 -6.46 3.20 16.96
N ALA A 74 -5.54 3.26 15.99
CA ALA A 74 -4.55 2.21 15.82
C ALA A 74 -3.56 2.22 17.00
N GLY A 75 -3.11 1.02 17.41
CA GLY A 75 -2.22 0.84 18.56
C GLY A 75 -2.88 -0.01 19.64
N ALA A 76 -2.20 -0.12 20.79
CA ALA A 76 -2.75 -0.81 21.94
C ALA A 76 -4.00 -0.07 22.45
N LEU A 77 -4.99 -0.83 22.91
CA LEU A 77 -6.09 -0.27 23.69
C LEU A 77 -5.54 0.24 25.03
N ASN A 78 -6.15 1.30 25.57
CA ASN A 78 -5.82 1.83 26.89
C ASN A 78 -6.42 0.96 28.00
N CYS A 79 -6.05 -0.32 28.00
CA CYS A 79 -6.47 -1.31 28.98
C CYS A 79 -5.98 -0.94 30.38
N LYS A 80 -6.80 -1.25 31.39
CA LYS A 80 -6.43 -1.16 32.80
C LYS A 80 -6.51 -2.53 33.44
N GLU A 81 -5.62 -2.77 34.40
CA GLU A 81 -5.62 -4.02 35.15
C GLU A 81 -6.94 -4.21 35.91
N GLY A 82 -7.56 -5.39 35.78
CA GLY A 82 -8.84 -5.71 36.40
C GLY A 82 -10.09 -5.21 35.66
N GLU A 83 -9.94 -4.49 34.54
CA GLU A 83 -11.06 -4.03 33.70
C GLU A 83 -11.03 -4.69 32.32
N ALA A 84 -12.22 -4.85 31.72
CA ALA A 84 -12.30 -5.30 30.33
C ALA A 84 -11.71 -4.24 29.39
N CYS A 85 -11.00 -4.72 28.37
CA CYS A 85 -10.76 -3.99 27.13
C CYS A 85 -11.82 -4.44 26.11
#